data_AF-A0A2S5W319-F1
#
_entry.id   AF-A0A2S5W319-F1
#
_cell.length_a   1.000
_cell.length_b   1.000
_cell.length_c   1.000
_cell.angle_alpha   90.00
_cell.angle_beta   90.00
_cell.angle_gamma   90.00
#
_symmetry.space_group_name_H-M   'P 1'
#
loop_
_entity.id
_entity.type
_entity.pdbx_description
1 polymer ?
#
loop_
_entity_poly.entity_id
_entity_poly.type
_entity_poly.pdbx_seq_one_letter_code
_entity_poly.pdbx_strand_id
1 'polypeptide(L)'
;MAQKPPRVVAELGRPETFEETAARKAEQSRKYRANKTINNLWLSLIVCVAVVIVIVLLVPRNDESQLQSIDYRSVATSAQASLPVPVAVPDLPDDWSSNAAEIRSGSDGVAYWYIGLLTPSNTFVALQQGVDANESWVADQVHDTAATSTITVDGIQWTVYDNRTTSADVGNAKYALTTTSGESTYVLLGTADDADFEKVASSISTNVTAQSATGAAAP
;
A
#
# COMPACT_ATOMS: atom_id res chain seq x y z
N MET A 1 13.00 55.77 42.36
CA MET A 1 12.28 54.55 41.93
C MET A 1 11.41 54.09 43.09
N ALA A 2 10.09 54.18 42.99
CA ALA A 2 9.18 53.84 44.09
C ALA A 2 9.12 52.32 44.30
N GLN A 3 9.47 51.85 45.51
CA GLN A 3 9.35 50.45 45.88
C GLN A 3 7.86 50.09 45.98
N LYS A 4 7.41 49.14 45.15
CA LYS A 4 6.03 48.67 45.14
C LYS A 4 5.70 48.04 46.50
N PRO A 5 4.59 48.42 47.17
CA PRO A 5 4.28 47.91 48.50
C PRO A 5 4.05 46.38 48.47
N PRO A 6 4.47 45.65 49.52
CA PRO A 6 4.37 44.21 49.60
C PRO A 6 2.90 43.75 49.51
N ARG A 7 2.67 42.66 48.77
CA ARG A 7 1.32 42.12 48.52
C ARG A 7 0.74 41.60 49.84
N VAL A 8 -0.45 42.08 50.20
CA VAL A 8 -1.24 41.53 51.31
C VAL A 8 -1.77 40.17 50.89
N VAL A 9 -1.47 39.14 51.67
CA VAL A 9 -1.94 37.77 51.42
C VAL A 9 -3.23 37.55 52.18
N ALA A 10 -4.24 36.99 51.49
CA ALA A 10 -5.61 36.88 51.98
C ALA A 10 -5.74 36.08 53.29
N GLU A 11 -4.81 35.15 53.55
CA GLU A 11 -4.81 34.31 54.75
C GLU A 11 -4.14 34.96 55.96
N LEU A 12 -3.26 35.97 55.74
CA LEU A 12 -2.48 36.58 56.82
C LEU A 12 -3.07 37.94 57.27
N GLY A 13 -3.93 38.56 56.46
CA GLY A 13 -4.56 39.86 56.75
C GLY A 13 -3.59 41.04 56.86
N ARG A 14 -2.29 40.81 56.64
CA ARG A 14 -1.18 41.78 56.69
C ARG A 14 -0.22 41.54 55.52
N PRO A 15 0.59 42.53 55.12
CA PRO A 15 1.68 42.29 54.16
C PRO A 15 2.62 41.21 54.72
N GLU A 16 2.97 40.22 53.88
CA GLU A 16 3.95 39.18 54.24
C GLU A 16 5.26 39.86 54.67
N THR A 17 5.84 39.38 55.77
CA THR A 17 7.22 39.75 56.12
C THR A 17 8.20 39.16 55.10
N PHE A 18 9.40 39.74 55.02
CA PHE A 18 10.44 39.26 54.09
C PHE A 18 10.78 37.78 54.30
N GLU A 19 10.77 37.30 55.55
CA GLU A 19 11.03 35.91 55.91
C GLU A 19 9.90 34.97 55.48
N GLU A 20 8.64 35.33 55.72
CA GLU A 20 7.47 34.53 55.28
C GLU A 20 7.43 34.40 53.75
N THR A 21 7.75 35.48 53.02
CA THR A 21 7.84 35.46 51.56
C THR A 21 8.97 34.54 51.08
N ALA A 22 10.12 34.56 51.75
CA ALA A 22 11.26 33.71 51.43
C ALA A 22 10.95 32.23 51.69
N ALA A 23 10.31 31.92 52.81
CA ALA A 23 9.88 30.57 53.16
C ALA A 23 8.88 30.00 52.15
N ARG A 24 7.85 30.78 51.79
CA ARG A 24 6.86 30.39 50.77
C ARG A 24 7.51 30.13 49.42
N LYS A 25 8.40 31.02 48.96
CA LYS A 25 9.12 30.85 47.70
C LYS A 25 10.05 29.63 47.74
N ALA A 26 10.72 29.37 48.86
CA ALA A 26 11.57 28.20 49.02
C ALA A 26 10.75 26.89 48.97
N GLU A 27 9.59 26.87 49.61
CA GLU A 27 8.68 25.73 49.58
C GLU A 27 8.08 25.50 48.18
N GLN A 28 7.64 26.58 47.51
CA GLN A 28 7.17 26.52 46.12
C GLN A 28 8.29 26.05 45.17
N SER A 29 9.52 26.52 45.35
CA SER A 29 10.69 26.09 44.55
C SER A 29 11.06 24.62 44.82
N ARG A 30 10.94 24.14 46.06
CA ARG A 30 11.10 22.71 46.39
C ARG A 30 10.04 21.84 45.71
N LYS A 31 8.76 22.22 45.82
CA LYS A 31 7.65 21.52 45.16
C LYS A 31 7.80 21.53 43.63
N TYR A 32 8.16 22.67 43.05
CA TYR A 32 8.40 22.81 41.62
C TYR A 32 9.57 21.93 41.12
N ARG A 33 10.67 21.84 41.88
CA ARG A 33 11.80 20.95 41.55
C ARG A 33 11.48 19.47 41.76
N ALA A 34 10.70 19.14 42.80
CA ALA A 34 10.23 17.77 43.04
C ALA A 34 9.29 17.27 41.93
N ASN A 35 8.44 18.16 41.39
CA ASN A 35 7.51 17.84 40.30
C ASN A 35 8.19 17.81 38.92
N LYS A 36 9.44 18.31 38.80
CA LYS A 36 10.31 18.19 37.62
C LYS A 36 11.20 16.95 37.67
N THR A 37 10.70 15.86 38.22
CA THR A 37 11.46 14.62 38.28
C THR A 37 11.25 13.83 36.99
N ILE A 38 12.35 13.55 36.30
CA ILE A 38 12.46 12.59 35.20
C ILE A 38 11.72 11.28 35.53
N ASN A 39 11.61 10.94 36.82
CA ASN A 39 10.82 9.82 37.32
C ASN A 39 9.34 9.88 36.92
N ASN A 40 8.67 11.03 37.02
CA ASN A 40 7.26 11.16 36.58
C ASN A 40 7.13 11.00 35.06
N LEU A 41 8.14 11.45 34.31
CA LEU A 41 8.18 11.26 32.86
C LEU A 41 8.32 9.78 32.50
N TRP A 42 9.25 9.06 33.13
CA TRP A 42 9.38 7.60 32.95
C TRP A 42 8.11 6.85 33.34
N LEU A 43 7.49 7.23 34.46
CA LEU A 43 6.27 6.58 34.94
C LEU A 43 5.11 6.81 33.97
N SER A 44 4.96 8.03 33.43
CA SER A 44 3.97 8.32 32.39
C SER A 44 4.24 7.57 31.08
N LEU A 45 5.50 7.41 30.68
CA LEU A 45 5.89 6.66 29.49
C LEU A 45 5.55 5.17 29.64
N ILE A 46 5.86 4.58 30.79
CA ILE A 46 5.52 3.19 31.09
C ILE A 46 4.01 2.97 31.04
N VAL A 47 3.23 3.90 31.61
CA VAL A 47 1.76 3.82 31.55
C VAL A 47 1.26 3.88 30.11
N CYS A 48 1.77 4.80 29.28
CA CYS A 48 1.42 4.85 27.85
C CYS A 48 1.76 3.55 27.11
N VAL A 49 2.98 3.02 27.31
CA VAL A 49 3.39 1.75 26.68
C VAL A 49 2.53 0.58 27.15
N ALA A 50 2.20 0.53 28.44
CA ALA A 50 1.33 -0.51 28.99
C ALA A 50 -0.07 -0.46 28.36
N VAL A 51 -0.65 0.74 28.17
CA VAL A 51 -1.93 0.90 27.47
C VAL A 51 -1.83 0.43 26.03
N VAL A 52 -0.76 0.79 25.31
CA VAL A 52 -0.53 0.31 23.93
C VAL A 52 -0.43 -1.22 23.88
N ILE A 53 0.30 -1.85 24.81
CA ILE A 53 0.42 -3.31 24.90
C ILE A 53 -0.95 -3.95 25.12
N VAL A 54 -1.76 -3.42 26.04
CA VAL A 54 -3.12 -3.93 26.29
C VAL A 54 -3.97 -3.84 25.04
N ILE A 55 -3.92 -2.71 24.31
CA ILE A 55 -4.65 -2.56 23.04
C ILE A 55 -4.16 -3.58 22.01
N VAL A 56 -2.85 -3.75 21.86
CA VAL A 56 -2.25 -4.71 20.90
C VAL A 56 -2.66 -6.15 21.21
N LEU A 57 -2.74 -6.53 22.49
CA LEU A 57 -3.15 -7.88 22.91
C LEU A 57 -4.68 -8.08 22.83
N LEU A 58 -5.47 -7.01 23.04
CA LEU A 58 -6.93 -7.09 23.01
C LEU A 58 -7.48 -7.14 21.59
N VAL A 59 -6.83 -6.46 20.64
CA VAL A 59 -7.23 -6.45 19.23
C VAL A 59 -6.81 -7.80 18.63
N PRO A 60 -7.75 -8.71 18.34
CA PRO A 60 -7.42 -9.96 17.69
C PRO A 60 -6.88 -9.63 16.31
N ARG A 61 -5.63 -10.01 16.04
CA ARG A 61 -5.13 -10.03 14.67
C ARG A 61 -5.58 -11.35 14.09
N ASN A 62 -6.58 -11.29 13.23
CA ASN A 62 -6.81 -12.38 12.31
C ASN A 62 -5.67 -12.34 11.30
N ASP A 63 -4.73 -13.28 11.43
CA ASP A 63 -3.69 -13.51 10.41
C ASP A 63 -4.26 -14.25 9.19
N GLU A 64 -5.50 -14.74 9.27
CA GLU A 64 -6.26 -15.18 8.12
C GLU A 64 -6.83 -13.97 7.37
N SER A 65 -6.51 -13.89 6.08
CA SER A 65 -7.04 -12.90 5.15
C SER A 65 -8.57 -12.86 5.23
N GLN A 66 -9.12 -11.89 5.97
CA GLN A 66 -10.55 -11.56 5.95
C GLN A 66 -10.96 -10.84 4.66
N LEU A 67 -10.06 -10.71 3.69
CA LEU A 67 -10.44 -10.31 2.35
C LEU A 67 -11.21 -11.47 1.76
N GLN A 68 -12.50 -11.24 1.49
CA GLN A 68 -13.32 -12.17 0.72
C GLN A 68 -12.56 -12.53 -0.55
N SER A 69 -11.96 -13.72 -0.59
CA SER A 69 -11.21 -14.18 -1.76
C SER A 69 -12.18 -14.22 -2.93
N ILE A 70 -11.93 -13.40 -3.93
CA ILE A 70 -12.76 -13.32 -5.12
C ILE A 70 -12.38 -14.49 -6.02
N ASP A 71 -13.37 -15.29 -6.39
CA ASP A 71 -13.21 -16.29 -7.43
C ASP A 71 -13.16 -15.61 -8.80
N TYR A 72 -11.97 -15.16 -9.19
CA TYR A 72 -11.73 -14.50 -10.46
C TYR A 72 -12.02 -15.40 -11.67
N ARG A 73 -12.01 -16.73 -11.51
CA ARG A 73 -12.34 -17.66 -12.61
C ARG A 73 -13.84 -17.62 -12.92
N SER A 74 -14.67 -17.58 -11.88
CA SER A 74 -16.11 -17.36 -12.05
C SER A 74 -16.40 -15.97 -12.62
N VAL A 75 -15.70 -14.93 -12.17
CA VAL A 75 -15.91 -13.57 -12.72
C VAL A 75 -15.45 -13.46 -14.17
N ALA A 76 -14.33 -14.11 -14.54
CA ALA A 76 -13.84 -14.15 -15.91
C ALA A 76 -14.85 -14.72 -16.89
N THR A 77 -15.63 -15.73 -16.47
CA THR A 77 -16.71 -16.30 -17.30
C THR A 77 -17.75 -15.24 -17.66
N SER A 78 -18.13 -14.39 -16.71
CA SER A 78 -19.05 -13.27 -16.95
C SER A 78 -18.39 -12.15 -17.76
N ALA A 79 -17.13 -11.82 -17.45
CA ALA A 79 -16.36 -10.77 -18.10
C ALA A 79 -16.06 -11.06 -19.58
N GLN A 80 -15.93 -12.34 -19.94
CA GLN A 80 -15.70 -12.77 -21.32
C GLN A 80 -16.77 -12.26 -22.29
N ALA A 81 -18.02 -12.13 -21.85
CA ALA A 81 -19.10 -11.62 -22.68
C ALA A 81 -18.98 -10.11 -23.00
N SER A 82 -18.14 -9.39 -22.27
CA SER A 82 -17.94 -7.94 -22.42
C SER A 82 -16.72 -7.57 -23.25
N LEU A 83 -15.83 -8.51 -23.56
CA LEU A 83 -14.61 -8.27 -24.33
C LEU A 83 -14.56 -9.13 -25.59
N PRO A 84 -14.06 -8.59 -26.73
CA PRO A 84 -13.99 -9.33 -27.99
C PRO A 84 -12.84 -10.35 -28.04
N VAL A 85 -11.91 -10.27 -27.08
CA VAL A 85 -10.75 -11.17 -26.95
C VAL A 85 -10.94 -12.14 -25.78
N PRO A 86 -10.38 -13.36 -25.84
CA PRO A 86 -10.34 -14.27 -24.70
C PRO A 86 -9.67 -13.63 -23.48
N VAL A 87 -10.37 -13.57 -22.34
CA VAL A 87 -9.80 -12.99 -21.12
C VAL A 87 -8.74 -13.92 -20.51
N ALA A 88 -7.64 -13.34 -20.04
CA ALA A 88 -6.60 -14.08 -19.34
C ALA A 88 -7.08 -14.48 -17.95
N VAL A 89 -6.97 -15.78 -17.67
CA VAL A 89 -7.29 -16.39 -16.39
C VAL A 89 -6.06 -17.16 -15.92
N PRO A 90 -5.27 -16.59 -15.00
CA PRO A 90 -4.10 -17.26 -14.42
C PRO A 90 -4.45 -18.63 -13.84
N ASP A 91 -3.70 -19.67 -14.20
CA ASP A 91 -3.74 -20.95 -13.51
C ASP A 91 -2.67 -20.99 -12.41
N LEU A 92 -3.03 -20.45 -11.25
CA LEU A 92 -2.12 -20.32 -10.09
C LEU A 92 -2.44 -21.36 -9.01
N PRO A 93 -1.45 -21.77 -8.20
CA PRO A 93 -1.67 -22.70 -7.09
C PRO A 93 -2.63 -22.16 -6.02
N ASP A 94 -3.20 -23.05 -5.21
CA ASP A 94 -4.25 -22.74 -4.24
C ASP A 94 -3.84 -21.79 -3.09
N ASP A 95 -2.54 -21.55 -2.91
CA ASP A 95 -2.01 -20.60 -1.92
C ASP A 95 -2.03 -19.14 -2.42
N TRP A 96 -2.45 -18.91 -3.67
CA TRP A 96 -2.73 -17.58 -4.20
C TRP A 96 -4.21 -17.22 -4.00
N SER A 97 -4.46 -15.95 -3.69
CA SER A 97 -5.83 -15.41 -3.58
C SER A 97 -6.01 -14.18 -4.45
N SER A 98 -7.26 -13.72 -4.59
CA SER A 98 -7.56 -12.49 -5.31
C SER A 98 -8.47 -11.59 -4.48
N ASN A 99 -8.19 -10.29 -4.52
CA ASN A 99 -9.00 -9.27 -3.84
C ASN A 99 -9.85 -8.44 -4.80
N ALA A 100 -9.71 -8.64 -6.11
CA ALA A 100 -10.41 -7.90 -7.15
C ALA A 100 -10.41 -8.68 -8.46
N ALA A 101 -11.56 -8.75 -9.13
CA ALA A 101 -11.68 -9.24 -10.49
C ALA A 101 -12.86 -8.52 -11.16
N GLU A 102 -12.61 -7.75 -12.22
CA GLU A 102 -13.63 -6.93 -12.87
C GLU A 102 -13.15 -6.37 -14.22
N ILE A 103 -14.10 -5.89 -15.03
CA ILE A 103 -13.80 -5.05 -16.19
C ILE A 103 -13.71 -3.61 -15.72
N ARG A 104 -12.66 -2.91 -16.13
CA ARG A 104 -12.41 -1.50 -15.84
C ARG A 104 -12.22 -0.71 -17.12
N SER A 105 -12.23 0.61 -16.99
CA SER A 105 -11.93 1.55 -18.07
C SER A 105 -10.81 2.50 -17.65
N GLY A 106 -9.83 2.68 -18.53
CA GLY A 106 -8.76 3.66 -18.38
C GLY A 106 -9.29 5.09 -18.46
N SER A 107 -8.45 6.04 -18.05
CA SER A 107 -8.64 7.49 -18.19
C SER A 107 -8.93 7.90 -19.65
N ASP A 108 -8.36 7.16 -20.59
CA ASP A 108 -8.44 7.33 -22.03
C ASP A 108 -9.57 6.50 -22.70
N GLY A 109 -10.38 5.81 -21.90
CA GLY A 109 -11.50 5.00 -22.37
C GLY A 109 -11.16 3.57 -22.77
N VAL A 110 -9.88 3.15 -22.67
CA VAL A 110 -9.50 1.75 -22.96
C VAL A 110 -10.15 0.82 -21.93
N ALA A 111 -10.96 -0.12 -22.41
CA ALA A 111 -11.52 -1.17 -21.56
C ALA A 111 -10.46 -2.25 -21.29
N TYR A 112 -10.35 -2.68 -20.03
CA TYR A 112 -9.41 -3.73 -19.65
C TYR A 112 -9.98 -4.69 -18.61
N TRP A 113 -9.61 -5.96 -18.75
CA TRP A 113 -9.83 -6.98 -17.74
C TRP A 113 -8.78 -6.84 -16.63
N TYR A 114 -9.23 -6.82 -15.37
CA TYR A 114 -8.38 -6.63 -14.20
C TYR A 114 -8.55 -7.77 -13.21
N ILE A 115 -7.42 -8.31 -12.73
CA ILE A 115 -7.36 -9.21 -11.57
C ILE A 115 -6.30 -8.68 -10.60
N GLY A 116 -6.67 -8.48 -9.34
CA GLY A 116 -5.73 -8.22 -8.25
C GLY A 116 -5.39 -9.53 -7.54
N LEU A 117 -4.14 -9.97 -7.61
CA LEU A 117 -3.64 -11.22 -7.02
C LEU A 117 -2.80 -10.93 -5.78
N LEU A 118 -2.97 -11.76 -4.77
CA LEU A 118 -2.16 -11.79 -3.55
C LEU A 118 -1.34 -13.07 -3.53
N THR A 119 -0.04 -12.90 -3.34
CA THR A 119 0.93 -14.00 -3.28
C THR A 119 0.88 -14.69 -1.90
N PRO A 120 1.47 -15.89 -1.75
CA PRO A 120 1.60 -16.56 -0.45
C PRO A 120 2.42 -15.75 0.57
N SER A 121 3.28 -14.85 0.10
CA SER A 121 4.08 -13.93 0.92
C SER A 121 3.33 -12.63 1.26
N ASN A 122 2.04 -12.56 0.94
CA ASN A 122 1.16 -11.41 1.14
C ASN A 122 1.64 -10.14 0.41
N THR A 123 2.30 -10.33 -0.73
CA THR A 123 2.63 -9.27 -1.70
C THR A 123 1.61 -9.27 -2.84
N PHE A 124 1.72 -8.32 -3.76
CA PHE A 124 0.67 -8.02 -4.72
C PHE A 124 1.16 -8.06 -6.17
N VAL A 125 0.35 -8.64 -7.05
CA VAL A 125 0.47 -8.56 -8.52
C VAL A 125 -0.90 -8.30 -9.11
N ALA A 126 -1.07 -7.22 -9.87
CA ALA A 126 -2.23 -7.04 -10.72
C ALA A 126 -1.93 -7.60 -12.11
N LEU A 127 -2.89 -8.37 -12.66
CA LEU A 127 -2.96 -8.66 -14.08
C LEU A 127 -3.96 -7.70 -14.72
N GLN A 128 -3.51 -7.02 -15.76
CA GLN A 128 -4.35 -6.21 -16.62
C GLN A 128 -4.23 -6.69 -18.06
N GLN A 129 -5.36 -6.83 -18.76
CA GLN A 129 -5.42 -7.11 -20.19
C GLN A 129 -6.30 -6.03 -20.83
N GLY A 130 -5.65 -5.04 -21.45
CA GLY A 130 -6.32 -4.03 -22.25
C GLY A 130 -6.61 -4.53 -23.66
N VAL A 131 -7.77 -4.15 -24.20
CA VAL A 131 -8.16 -4.44 -25.59
C VAL A 131 -7.95 -3.20 -26.43
N ASP A 132 -7.24 -3.33 -27.55
CA ASP A 132 -6.84 -2.21 -28.42
C ASP A 132 -6.16 -1.08 -27.63
N ALA A 133 -5.38 -1.46 -26.61
CA ALA A 133 -4.74 -0.50 -25.73
C ALA A 133 -3.68 0.31 -26.47
N ASN A 134 -3.70 1.62 -26.26
CA ASN A 134 -2.73 2.54 -26.84
C ASN A 134 -1.50 2.73 -25.93
N GLU A 135 -0.47 3.41 -26.43
CA GLU A 135 0.77 3.65 -25.69
C GLU A 135 0.56 4.48 -24.42
N SER A 136 -0.35 5.46 -24.43
CA SER A 136 -0.65 6.26 -23.24
C SER A 136 -1.28 5.42 -22.13
N TRP A 137 -2.13 4.45 -22.47
CA TRP A 137 -2.71 3.54 -21.47
C TRP A 137 -1.62 2.73 -20.77
N VAL A 138 -0.65 2.19 -21.53
CA VAL A 138 0.48 1.43 -20.96
C VAL A 138 1.34 2.34 -20.08
N ALA A 139 1.65 3.55 -20.57
CA ALA A 139 2.42 4.55 -19.83
C ALA A 139 1.75 4.88 -18.49
N ASP A 140 0.43 5.10 -18.48
CA ASP A 140 -0.36 5.32 -17.27
C ASP A 140 -0.22 4.13 -16.28
N GLN A 141 -0.31 2.88 -16.75
CA GLN A 141 -0.20 1.70 -15.87
C GLN A 141 1.18 1.57 -15.22
N VAL A 142 2.23 1.94 -15.94
CA VAL A 142 3.61 1.89 -15.46
C VAL A 142 4.09 3.22 -14.87
N HIS A 143 3.17 4.14 -14.58
CA HIS A 143 3.46 5.46 -13.99
C HIS A 143 4.48 6.30 -14.80
N ASP A 144 4.36 6.30 -16.13
CA ASP A 144 5.22 7.05 -17.06
C ASP A 144 6.72 6.77 -16.88
N THR A 145 7.06 5.55 -16.45
CA THR A 145 8.44 5.15 -16.20
C THR A 145 9.09 4.54 -17.44
N ALA A 146 10.41 4.71 -17.55
CA ALA A 146 11.17 4.16 -18.66
C ALA A 146 11.38 2.65 -18.47
N ALA A 147 11.30 1.90 -19.58
CA ALA A 147 11.68 0.50 -19.58
C ALA A 147 13.14 0.32 -19.14
N THR A 148 13.38 -0.68 -18.32
CA THR A 148 14.68 -0.96 -17.70
C THR A 148 15.40 -2.12 -18.37
N SER A 149 14.66 -3.15 -18.77
CA SER A 149 15.21 -4.36 -19.40
C SER A 149 14.11 -5.16 -20.10
N THR A 150 14.47 -6.34 -20.61
CA THR A 150 13.51 -7.33 -21.10
C THR A 150 13.82 -8.68 -20.47
N ILE A 151 12.79 -9.49 -20.24
CA ILE A 151 12.91 -10.89 -19.83
C ILE A 151 12.11 -11.78 -20.77
N THR A 152 12.32 -13.08 -20.71
CA THR A 152 11.57 -14.07 -21.48
C THR A 152 10.99 -15.12 -20.55
N VAL A 153 9.67 -15.29 -20.60
CA VAL A 153 8.94 -16.28 -19.80
C VAL A 153 8.12 -17.13 -20.76
N ASP A 154 8.31 -18.45 -20.75
CA ASP A 154 7.66 -19.40 -21.65
C ASP A 154 7.71 -19.02 -23.14
N GLY A 155 8.84 -18.43 -23.57
CA GLY A 155 9.05 -17.98 -24.95
C GLY A 155 8.40 -16.64 -25.32
N ILE A 156 7.72 -15.98 -24.37
CA ILE A 156 7.13 -14.65 -24.54
C ILE A 156 8.11 -13.61 -23.99
N GLN A 157 8.44 -12.60 -24.81
CA GLN A 157 9.25 -11.48 -24.37
C GLN A 157 8.39 -10.47 -23.61
N TRP A 158 8.87 -10.08 -22.43
CA TRP A 158 8.25 -9.07 -21.57
C TRP A 158 9.19 -7.88 -21.41
N THR A 159 8.65 -6.67 -21.53
CA THR A 159 9.36 -5.42 -21.21
C THR A 159 9.24 -5.17 -19.71
N VAL A 160 10.37 -4.91 -19.05
CA VAL A 160 10.45 -4.73 -17.60
C VAL A 160 10.53 -3.24 -17.26
N TYR A 161 9.71 -2.83 -16.29
CA TYR A 161 9.76 -1.51 -15.66
C TYR A 161 10.06 -1.72 -14.17
N ASP A 162 11.30 -1.44 -13.75
CA ASP A 162 11.71 -1.60 -12.36
C ASP A 162 11.87 -0.24 -11.69
N ASN A 163 10.89 0.09 -10.85
CA ASN A 163 10.81 1.33 -10.10
C ASN A 163 11.14 1.13 -8.61
N ARG A 164 11.65 -0.04 -8.21
CA ARG A 164 11.87 -0.36 -6.78
C ARG A 164 12.93 0.53 -6.13
N THR A 165 13.86 1.07 -6.94
CA THR A 165 14.92 1.98 -6.47
C THR A 165 14.56 3.46 -6.59
N THR A 166 13.37 3.79 -7.12
CA THR A 166 12.96 5.20 -7.28
C THR A 166 12.51 5.82 -5.96
N SER A 167 12.74 7.11 -5.79
CA SER A 167 12.19 7.90 -4.69
C SER A 167 10.81 8.50 -5.00
N ALA A 168 10.34 8.39 -6.24
CA ALA A 168 9.02 8.85 -6.65
C ALA A 168 7.90 7.97 -6.07
N ASP A 169 6.74 8.58 -5.84
CA ASP A 169 5.53 7.83 -5.53
C ASP A 169 4.94 7.26 -6.82
N VAL A 170 5.10 5.95 -6.99
CA VAL A 170 4.60 5.17 -8.13
C VAL A 170 3.50 4.19 -7.71
N GLY A 171 2.92 4.37 -6.51
CA GLY A 171 1.93 3.46 -5.97
C GLY A 171 2.36 1.99 -6.06
N ASN A 172 1.53 1.18 -6.72
CA ASN A 172 1.77 -0.25 -6.94
C ASN A 172 2.64 -0.57 -8.17
N ALA A 173 2.98 0.39 -9.03
CA ALA A 173 3.88 0.14 -10.17
C ALA A 173 5.36 0.13 -9.75
N LYS A 174 5.67 -0.58 -8.65
CA LYS A 174 7.05 -0.77 -8.18
C LYS A 174 7.83 -1.67 -9.11
N TYR A 175 7.18 -2.70 -9.63
CA TYR A 175 7.69 -3.54 -10.70
C TYR A 175 6.55 -3.79 -11.68
N ALA A 176 6.85 -3.80 -12.98
CA ALA A 176 5.87 -4.17 -14.00
C ALA A 176 6.50 -4.93 -15.17
N LEU A 177 5.71 -5.82 -15.76
CA LEU A 177 6.00 -6.53 -17.00
C LEU A 177 4.92 -6.18 -18.02
N THR A 178 5.31 -5.82 -19.23
CA THR A 178 4.36 -5.59 -20.33
C THR A 178 4.67 -6.43 -21.55
N THR A 179 3.62 -6.88 -22.24
CA THR A 179 3.73 -7.53 -23.55
C THR A 179 2.46 -7.32 -24.35
N THR A 180 2.54 -7.43 -25.67
CA THR A 180 1.39 -7.27 -26.58
C THR A 180 1.30 -8.48 -27.48
N SER A 181 0.08 -8.98 -27.67
CA SER A 181 -0.22 -10.12 -28.53
C SER A 181 -1.61 -9.97 -29.14
N GLY A 182 -1.69 -9.96 -30.47
CA GLY A 182 -2.93 -9.61 -31.18
C GLY A 182 -3.42 -8.21 -30.77
N GLU A 183 -4.72 -8.10 -30.46
CA GLU A 183 -5.37 -6.87 -29.97
C GLU A 183 -5.23 -6.69 -28.44
N SER A 184 -4.54 -7.61 -27.75
CA SER A 184 -4.37 -7.56 -26.29
C SER A 184 -3.02 -6.99 -25.90
N THR A 185 -3.04 -6.03 -24.97
CA THR A 185 -1.84 -5.60 -24.23
C THR A 185 -1.97 -6.02 -22.78
N TYR A 186 -0.96 -6.74 -22.30
CA TYR A 186 -0.87 -7.25 -20.96
C TYR A 186 0.05 -6.39 -20.13
N VAL A 187 -0.39 -6.05 -18.93
CA VAL A 187 0.43 -5.39 -17.90
C VAL A 187 0.30 -6.20 -16.62
N LEU A 188 1.41 -6.75 -16.16
CA LEU A 188 1.56 -7.22 -14.79
C LEU A 188 2.21 -6.09 -14.01
N LEU A 189 1.64 -5.66 -12.88
CA LEU A 189 2.26 -4.63 -12.04
C LEU A 189 1.99 -4.86 -10.56
N GLY A 190 2.91 -4.45 -9.70
CA GLY A 190 2.78 -4.74 -8.27
C GLY A 190 4.07 -4.61 -7.48
N THR A 191 4.05 -5.25 -6.31
CA THR A 191 5.10 -5.16 -5.27
C THR A 191 5.74 -6.51 -4.94
N ALA A 192 5.28 -7.59 -5.58
CA ALA A 192 5.86 -8.92 -5.43
C ALA A 192 7.30 -9.00 -5.98
N ASP A 193 7.96 -10.13 -5.69
CA ASP A 193 9.29 -10.40 -6.23
C ASP A 193 9.23 -10.93 -7.67
N ASP A 194 10.40 -10.97 -8.32
CA ASP A 194 10.51 -11.36 -9.73
C ASP A 194 9.98 -12.78 -9.98
N ALA A 195 10.13 -13.70 -9.02
CA ALA A 195 9.70 -15.09 -9.15
C ALA A 195 8.15 -15.21 -9.15
N ASP A 196 7.48 -14.42 -8.31
CA ASP A 196 6.03 -14.34 -8.29
C ASP A 196 5.49 -13.70 -9.60
N PHE A 197 6.17 -12.68 -10.14
CA PHE A 197 5.84 -12.12 -11.45
C PHE A 197 6.01 -13.12 -12.60
N GLU A 198 7.13 -13.84 -12.64
CA GLU A 198 7.39 -14.87 -13.63
C GLU A 198 6.36 -16.00 -13.54
N LYS A 199 5.93 -16.38 -12.33
CA LYS A 199 4.86 -17.37 -12.14
C LYS A 199 3.52 -16.89 -12.71
N VAL A 200 3.13 -15.64 -12.48
CA VAL A 200 1.90 -15.07 -13.07
C VAL A 200 2.03 -14.99 -14.59
N ALA A 201 3.16 -14.51 -15.12
CA ALA A 201 3.41 -14.44 -16.55
C ALA A 201 3.35 -15.82 -17.23
N SER A 202 3.95 -16.84 -16.61
CA SER A 202 3.91 -18.22 -17.07
C SER A 202 2.48 -18.78 -17.08
N SER A 203 1.70 -18.50 -16.03
CA SER A 203 0.33 -19.00 -15.88
C SER A 203 -0.65 -18.49 -16.94
N ILE A 204 -0.33 -17.40 -17.65
CA ILE A 204 -1.14 -16.82 -18.73
C ILE A 204 -0.53 -17.01 -20.12
N SER A 205 0.63 -17.68 -20.23
CA SER A 205 1.37 -17.83 -21.49
C SER A 205 0.52 -18.41 -22.62
N THR A 206 -0.29 -19.43 -22.32
CA THR A 206 -1.22 -20.04 -23.29
C THR A 206 -2.22 -19.03 -23.83
N ASN A 207 -2.78 -18.14 -22.98
CA ASN A 207 -3.69 -17.10 -23.42
C ASN A 207 -2.96 -16.07 -24.30
N VAL A 208 -1.78 -15.61 -23.87
CA VAL A 208 -0.97 -14.63 -24.63
C VAL A 208 -0.64 -15.19 -26.02
N THR A 209 -0.16 -16.43 -26.14
CA THR A 209 0.15 -17.04 -27.44
C THR A 209 -1.10 -17.24 -28.30
N ALA A 210 -2.26 -17.55 -27.70
CA ALA A 210 -3.51 -17.71 -28.43
C ALA A 210 -4.02 -16.41 -29.07
N GLN A 211 -3.77 -15.24 -28.46
CA GLN A 211 -4.21 -13.95 -29.05
C GLN A 211 -3.55 -13.65 -30.39
N SER A 212 -2.26 -13.99 -30.53
CA SER A 212 -1.52 -13.81 -31.79
C SER A 212 -2.16 -14.59 -32.94
N ALA A 213 -2.75 -15.75 -32.67
CA ALA A 213 -3.40 -16.57 -33.68
C ALA A 213 -4.75 -16.00 -34.13
N THR A 214 -5.46 -15.30 -33.24
CA THR A 214 -6.78 -14.71 -33.52
C THR A 214 -6.68 -13.44 -34.38
N GLY A 215 -5.69 -12.57 -34.13
CA GLY A 215 -5.48 -11.34 -34.90
C GLY A 215 -5.06 -11.57 -36.36
N ALA A 216 -4.50 -12.74 -36.69
CA ALA A 216 -4.10 -13.09 -38.06
C ALA A 216 -5.28 -13.50 -38.97
N ALA A 217 -6.49 -13.65 -38.42
CA ALA A 217 -7.67 -14.13 -39.13
C ALA A 217 -8.61 -13.01 -39.64
N ALA A 218 -8.27 -11.73 -39.44
CA ALA A 218 -9.05 -10.61 -39.96
C ALA A 218 -8.64 -10.28 -41.42
N PRO A 219 -9.57 -10.34 -42.40
CA PRO A 219 -9.31 -10.02 -43.82
C PRO A 219 -9.23 -8.52 -44.11
#